data_AF-A0A7G2CVV4-F1
#
_entry.id   AF-A0A7G2CVV4-F1
#
_cell.length_a   1.000
_cell.length_b   1.000
_cell.length_c   1.000
_cell.angle_alpha   90.00
_cell.angle_beta   90.00
_cell.angle_gamma   90.00
#
_symmetry.space_group_name_H-M   'P 1'
#
loop_
_entity.id
_entity.type
_entity.pdbx_description
1 polymer ?
#
loop_
_entity_poly.entity_id
_entity_poly.type
_entity_poly.pdbx_seq_one_letter_code
_entity_poly.pdbx_strand_id
1 'polypeptide(L)'
;MTSPEAEARPSAPRKLSPAQRWQLTGGALLIAAVVVLIDQGTKMWAEASLTERERIPLIGRPGWLQLAYNPGAAFSFGEGYTWVFALLAVAATIAAIVFALRVQRPGWAIIVGALGGAAASHAGDRLFRGLDSPADMSWTSSPMGTGSSGTSPTS
;
A
#
# COMPACT_ATOMS: atom_id res chain seq x y z
N MET A 1 -1.20 -51.73 -44.45
CA MET A 1 -1.96 -51.56 -43.20
C MET A 1 -1.26 -50.50 -42.37
N THR A 2 -1.61 -49.24 -42.58
CA THR A 2 -1.12 -48.10 -41.78
C THR A 2 -2.25 -47.74 -40.81
N SER A 3 -2.06 -48.03 -39.52
CA SER A 3 -3.00 -47.59 -38.49
C SER A 3 -3.09 -46.06 -38.51
N PRO A 4 -4.29 -45.46 -38.53
CA PRO A 4 -4.40 -44.01 -38.48
C PRO A 4 -3.78 -43.55 -37.16
N GLU A 5 -2.81 -42.66 -37.26
CA GLU A 5 -2.31 -41.82 -36.18
C GLU A 5 -3.48 -41.44 -35.29
N ALA A 6 -3.44 -41.87 -34.05
CA ALA A 6 -4.32 -41.38 -33.01
C ALA A 6 -4.02 -39.89 -32.87
N GLU A 7 -4.68 -39.06 -33.68
CA GLU A 7 -4.69 -37.61 -33.58
C GLU A 7 -5.00 -37.29 -32.12
N ALA A 8 -3.98 -36.84 -31.40
CA ALA A 8 -4.10 -36.37 -30.03
C ALA A 8 -5.04 -35.17 -30.06
N ARG A 9 -6.35 -35.43 -29.92
CA ARG A 9 -7.37 -34.39 -29.86
C ARG A 9 -6.96 -33.42 -28.75
N PRO A 10 -6.86 -32.11 -29.03
CA PRO A 10 -6.52 -31.13 -28.01
C PRO A 10 -7.47 -31.32 -26.83
N SER A 11 -6.92 -31.65 -25.67
CA SER A 11 -7.70 -31.82 -24.46
C SER A 11 -8.39 -30.49 -24.15
N ALA A 12 -9.72 -30.48 -24.13
CA ALA A 12 -10.49 -29.28 -23.90
C ALA A 12 -10.04 -28.59 -22.59
N PRO A 13 -9.96 -27.25 -22.54
CA PRO A 13 -9.46 -26.53 -21.37
C PRO A 13 -10.30 -26.88 -20.14
N ARG A 14 -9.64 -27.47 -19.13
CA ARG A 14 -10.28 -27.84 -17.86
C ARG A 14 -10.77 -26.58 -17.13
N LYS A 15 -12.09 -26.40 -17.03
CA LYS A 15 -12.69 -25.37 -16.18
C LYS A 15 -12.43 -25.72 -14.70
N LEU A 16 -11.97 -24.75 -13.90
CA LEU A 16 -11.76 -24.97 -12.45
C LEU A 16 -13.08 -25.21 -11.73
N SER A 17 -13.06 -26.06 -10.69
CA SER A 17 -14.19 -26.22 -9.79
C SER A 17 -14.38 -24.99 -8.89
N PRO A 18 -15.59 -24.72 -8.37
CA PRO A 18 -15.82 -23.63 -7.42
C PRO A 18 -14.92 -23.72 -6.18
N ALA A 19 -14.71 -24.92 -5.63
CA ALA A 19 -13.84 -25.14 -4.46
C ALA A 19 -12.38 -24.74 -4.74
N GLN A 20 -11.84 -25.08 -5.92
CA GLN A 20 -10.49 -24.70 -6.32
C GLN A 20 -10.34 -23.18 -6.45
N ARG A 21 -11.36 -22.48 -6.96
CA ARG A 21 -11.35 -21.02 -7.05
C ARG A 21 -11.33 -20.35 -5.69
N TRP A 22 -12.11 -20.85 -4.73
CA TRP A 22 -12.09 -20.36 -3.36
C TRP A 22 -10.76 -20.62 -2.66
N GLN A 23 -10.13 -21.77 -2.90
CA GLN A 23 -8.77 -22.05 -2.40
C GLN A 23 -7.73 -21.07 -2.94
N LEU A 24 -7.78 -20.76 -4.25
CA LEU A 24 -6.86 -19.79 -4.86
C LEU A 24 -7.10 -18.37 -4.33
N THR A 25 -8.35 -17.97 -4.19
CA THR A 25 -8.73 -16.66 -3.65
C THR A 25 -8.29 -16.55 -2.18
N GLY A 26 -8.63 -17.54 -1.36
CA GLY A 26 -8.21 -17.61 0.04
C GLY A 26 -6.70 -17.62 0.20
N GLY A 27 -5.98 -18.35 -0.67
CA GLY A 27 -4.53 -18.34 -0.72
C GLY A 27 -3.95 -16.96 -1.06
N ALA A 28 -4.50 -16.25 -2.04
CA ALA A 28 -4.09 -14.89 -2.37
C ALA A 28 -4.31 -13.92 -1.19
N LEU A 29 -5.48 -14.00 -0.53
CA LEU A 29 -5.80 -13.18 0.64
C LEU A 29 -4.89 -13.50 1.84
N LEU A 30 -4.57 -14.77 2.07
CA LEU A 30 -3.63 -15.17 3.11
C LEU A 30 -2.23 -14.61 2.84
N ILE A 31 -1.74 -14.70 1.60
CA ILE A 31 -0.44 -14.12 1.21
C ILE A 31 -0.45 -12.61 1.43
N ALA A 32 -1.53 -11.91 1.02
CA ALA A 32 -1.67 -10.48 1.25
C ALA A 32 -1.61 -10.14 2.75
N ALA A 33 -2.32 -10.90 3.60
CA ALA A 33 -2.29 -10.71 5.04
C ALA A 33 -0.89 -10.93 5.63
N VAL A 34 -0.17 -11.97 5.19
CA VAL A 34 1.20 -12.24 5.62
C VAL A 34 2.14 -11.10 5.20
N VAL A 35 2.02 -10.59 3.98
CA VAL A 35 2.83 -9.45 3.52
C VAL A 35 2.56 -8.21 4.36
N VAL A 36 1.29 -7.89 4.66
CA VAL A 36 0.93 -6.77 5.54
C VAL A 36 1.52 -6.95 6.94
N LEU A 37 1.42 -8.14 7.52
CA LEU A 37 1.96 -8.43 8.85
C LEU A 37 3.49 -8.27 8.90
N ILE A 38 4.19 -8.78 7.88
CA ILE A 38 5.65 -8.65 7.78
C ILE A 38 6.04 -7.18 7.62
N ASP A 39 5.37 -6.44 6.74
CA ASP A 39 5.66 -5.02 6.50
C ASP A 39 5.44 -4.19 7.78
N GLN A 40 4.26 -4.28 8.39
CA GLN A 40 3.96 -3.52 9.61
C GLN A 40 4.83 -3.96 10.79
N GLY A 41 5.09 -5.26 10.95
CA GLY A 41 5.98 -5.78 11.99
C GLY A 41 7.42 -5.28 11.83
N THR A 42 7.91 -5.21 10.59
CA THR A 42 9.24 -4.67 10.30
C THR A 42 9.32 -3.17 10.61
N LYS A 43 8.28 -2.39 10.30
CA LYS A 43 8.19 -0.97 10.67
C LYS A 43 8.18 -0.77 12.18
N MET A 44 7.36 -1.53 12.90
CA MET A 44 7.31 -1.48 14.37
C MET A 44 8.66 -1.82 14.99
N TRP A 45 9.33 -2.86 14.48
CA TRP A 45 10.67 -3.23 14.92
C TRP A 45 11.69 -2.11 14.64
N ALA A 46 11.64 -1.50 13.46
CA ALA A 46 12.53 -0.42 13.08
C ALA A 46 12.34 0.82 13.96
N GLU A 47 11.08 1.21 14.23
CA GLU A 47 10.76 2.33 15.14
C GLU A 47 11.25 2.06 16.57
N ALA A 48 11.24 0.80 17.03
CA ALA A 48 11.69 0.44 18.37
C ALA A 48 13.21 0.27 18.50
N SER A 49 13.91 -0.05 17.41
CA SER A 49 15.31 -0.51 17.45
C SER A 49 16.30 0.41 16.74
N LEU A 50 15.82 1.30 15.87
CA LEU A 50 16.66 2.18 15.05
C LEU A 50 16.41 3.65 15.41
N THR A 51 17.37 4.51 15.08
CA THR A 51 17.25 5.97 15.21
C THR A 51 17.54 6.66 13.88
N GLU A 52 17.07 7.89 13.71
CA GLU A 52 17.34 8.69 12.51
C GLU A 52 18.80 9.16 12.42
N ARG A 53 19.55 9.15 13.52
CA ARG A 53 20.90 9.74 13.59
C ARG A 53 22.02 8.70 13.52
N GLU A 54 21.70 7.44 13.81
CA GLU A 54 22.70 6.37 13.91
C GLU A 54 22.54 5.33 12.80
N ARG A 55 23.68 4.84 12.32
CA ARG A 55 23.74 3.81 11.27
C ARG A 55 24.30 2.53 11.87
N ILE A 56 23.47 1.49 11.91
CA ILE A 56 23.86 0.18 12.43
C ILE A 56 24.37 -0.68 11.26
N PRO A 57 25.64 -1.08 11.22
CA PRO A 57 26.18 -1.84 10.10
C PRO A 57 25.54 -3.24 10.00
N LEU A 58 25.30 -3.69 8.77
CA LEU A 58 24.82 -5.05 8.53
C LEU A 58 25.96 -6.05 8.69
N ILE A 59 25.76 -7.07 9.54
CA ILE A 59 26.77 -8.10 9.79
C ILE A 59 27.08 -8.84 8.47
N GLY A 60 28.36 -8.83 8.07
CA GLY A 60 28.86 -9.59 6.92
C GLY A 60 28.38 -9.12 5.55
N ARG A 61 27.83 -7.89 5.44
CA ARG A 61 27.33 -7.33 4.17
C ARG A 61 27.69 -5.84 4.02
N PRO A 62 27.86 -5.34 2.79
CA PRO A 62 27.93 -3.91 2.57
C PRO A 62 26.57 -3.27 2.88
N GLY A 63 26.55 -2.29 3.78
CA GLY A 63 25.36 -1.50 4.10
C GLY A 63 25.13 -1.30 5.60
N TRP A 64 24.11 -0.49 5.91
CA TRP A 64 23.68 -0.18 7.27
C TRP A 64 22.16 -0.06 7.33
N LEU A 65 21.62 -0.21 8.53
CA LEU A 65 20.24 0.10 8.88
C LEU A 65 20.20 1.44 9.59
N GLN A 66 19.22 2.27 9.23
CA GLN A 66 18.95 3.56 9.83
C GLN A 66 17.46 3.82 9.72
N LEU A 67 16.85 4.41 10.74
CA LEU A 67 15.45 4.81 10.65
C LEU A 67 15.34 6.01 9.70
N ALA A 68 14.47 5.91 8.70
CA ALA A 68 14.23 7.00 7.77
C ALA A 68 12.73 7.12 7.50
N TYR A 69 12.16 8.27 7.84
CA TYR A 69 10.78 8.58 7.49
C TYR A 69 10.75 9.20 6.10
N ASN A 70 10.19 8.47 5.14
CA ASN A 70 9.98 8.97 3.79
C ASN A 70 8.52 9.43 3.63
N PRO A 71 8.24 10.75 3.58
CA PRO A 71 6.88 11.25 3.37
C PRO A 71 6.29 10.89 1.99
N GLY A 72 7.06 10.22 1.12
CA GLY A 72 6.63 9.74 -0.19
C GLY A 72 6.97 10.68 -1.34
N ALA A 73 7.67 11.78 -1.07
CA ALA A 73 8.15 12.74 -2.06
C ALA A 73 9.67 12.58 -2.26
N ALA A 74 10.09 11.40 -2.73
CA ALA A 74 11.49 10.96 -2.69
C ALA A 74 12.52 11.88 -3.40
N PHE A 75 12.10 12.94 -4.10
CA PHE A 75 12.96 13.92 -4.78
C PHE A 75 12.31 15.32 -4.88
N SER A 76 11.54 15.77 -3.88
CA SER A 76 10.58 16.93 -3.96
C SER A 76 9.49 16.80 -5.03
N PHE A 77 9.56 15.79 -5.90
CA PHE A 77 8.50 15.38 -6.81
C PHE A 77 7.33 14.81 -6.00
N GLY A 78 6.31 15.64 -5.73
CA GLY A 78 5.11 15.24 -5.01
C GLY A 78 4.97 15.79 -3.58
N GLU A 79 5.81 16.74 -3.16
CA GLU A 79 5.49 17.56 -1.98
C GLU A 79 4.12 18.24 -2.20
N GLY A 80 3.18 18.05 -1.27
CA GLY A 80 1.78 18.48 -1.39
C GLY A 80 0.83 17.50 -2.11
N TYR A 81 1.34 16.45 -2.75
CA TYR A 81 0.53 15.43 -3.45
C TYR A 81 0.55 14.06 -2.76
N THR A 82 0.89 14.01 -1.47
CA THR A 82 0.92 12.78 -0.66
C THR A 82 -0.42 12.05 -0.64
N TRP A 83 -1.53 12.79 -0.70
CA TRP A 83 -2.89 12.27 -0.82
C TRP A 83 -3.13 11.52 -2.14
N VAL A 84 -2.48 11.91 -3.24
CA VAL A 84 -2.59 11.22 -4.54
C VAL A 84 -2.01 9.81 -4.43
N PHE A 85 -0.86 9.67 -3.79
CA PHE A 85 -0.27 8.35 -3.55
C PHE A 85 -1.14 7.48 -2.63
N ALA A 86 -1.89 8.07 -1.69
CA ALA A 86 -2.88 7.35 -0.89
C ALA A 86 -4.01 6.80 -1.75
N LEU A 87 -4.58 7.62 -2.63
CA LEU A 87 -5.62 7.19 -3.56
C LEU A 87 -5.13 6.10 -4.51
N LEU A 88 -3.91 6.23 -5.03
CA LEU A 88 -3.29 5.21 -5.88
C LEU A 88 -3.11 3.88 -5.13
N ALA A 89 -2.66 3.91 -3.88
CA ALA A 89 -2.52 2.72 -3.06
C ALA A 89 -3.88 2.04 -2.81
N VAL A 90 -4.90 2.82 -2.45
CA VAL A 90 -6.28 2.31 -2.26
C VAL A 90 -6.82 1.70 -3.55
N ALA A 91 -6.67 2.38 -4.68
CA ALA A 91 -7.11 1.88 -5.98
C ALA A 91 -6.38 0.57 -6.35
N ALA A 92 -5.07 0.49 -6.11
CA ALA A 92 -4.28 -0.72 -6.33
C ALA A 92 -4.73 -1.88 -5.43
N THR A 93 -5.04 -1.62 -4.15
CA THR A 93 -5.59 -2.62 -3.23
C THR A 93 -6.93 -3.15 -3.73
N ILE A 94 -7.86 -2.28 -4.13
CA ILE A 94 -9.17 -2.68 -4.68
C ILE A 94 -8.98 -3.51 -5.95
N ALA A 95 -8.12 -3.07 -6.86
CA ALA A 95 -7.80 -3.80 -8.08
C ALA A 95 -7.26 -5.20 -7.76
N ALA A 96 -6.34 -5.33 -6.80
CA ALA A 96 -5.79 -6.60 -6.37
C ALA A 96 -6.87 -7.53 -5.79
N ILE A 97 -7.80 -7.03 -4.98
CA ILE A 97 -8.94 -7.81 -4.46
C ILE A 97 -9.81 -8.31 -5.63
N VAL A 98 -10.14 -7.42 -6.57
CA VAL A 98 -10.93 -7.77 -7.75
C VAL A 98 -10.22 -8.82 -8.62
N PHE A 99 -8.89 -8.72 -8.79
CA PHE A 99 -8.10 -9.72 -9.50
C PHE A 99 -8.02 -11.04 -8.74
N ALA A 100 -7.91 -11.02 -7.41
CA ALA A 100 -7.86 -12.21 -6.57
C ALA A 100 -9.10 -13.08 -6.80
N LEU A 101 -10.28 -12.46 -6.91
CA LEU A 101 -11.55 -13.12 -7.23
C LEU A 101 -11.60 -13.76 -8.63
N ARG A 102 -10.69 -13.39 -9.53
CA ARG A 102 -10.63 -13.90 -10.92
C ARG A 102 -9.47 -14.88 -11.16
N VAL A 103 -8.61 -15.12 -10.17
CA VAL A 103 -7.44 -15.99 -10.32
C VAL A 103 -7.84 -17.42 -10.69
N GLN A 104 -7.19 -17.97 -11.73
CA GLN A 104 -7.38 -19.36 -12.17
C GLN A 104 -6.10 -20.20 -12.08
N ARG A 105 -4.98 -19.64 -11.60
CA ARG A 105 -3.70 -20.35 -11.48
C ARG A 105 -2.97 -19.99 -10.18
N PRO A 106 -2.31 -20.95 -9.51
CA PRO A 106 -1.59 -20.71 -8.26
C PRO A 106 -0.54 -19.59 -8.34
N GLY A 107 0.25 -19.52 -9.41
CA GLY A 107 1.26 -18.48 -9.58
C GLY A 107 0.67 -17.06 -9.59
N TRP A 108 -0.51 -16.88 -10.18
CA TRP A 108 -1.23 -15.61 -10.15
C TRP A 108 -1.79 -15.28 -8.76
N ALA A 109 -2.19 -16.28 -7.97
CA ALA A 109 -2.62 -16.05 -6.59
C ALA A 109 -1.49 -15.47 -5.74
N ILE A 110 -0.27 -15.99 -5.93
CA ILE A 110 0.92 -15.50 -5.22
C ILE A 110 1.23 -14.05 -5.60
N ILE A 111 1.29 -13.75 -6.90
CA ILE A 111 1.60 -12.40 -7.39
C ILE A 111 0.54 -11.40 -6.93
N VAL A 112 -0.75 -11.71 -7.14
CA VAL A 112 -1.85 -10.82 -6.75
C VAL A 112 -1.89 -10.63 -5.24
N GLY A 113 -1.69 -11.70 -4.46
CA GLY A 113 -1.63 -11.62 -3.00
C GLY A 113 -0.47 -10.75 -2.53
N ALA A 114 0.74 -10.96 -3.06
CA ALA A 114 1.91 -10.20 -2.65
C ALA A 114 1.80 -8.71 -3.02
N LEU A 115 1.41 -8.40 -4.26
CA LEU A 115 1.22 -7.01 -4.71
C LEU A 115 0.05 -6.33 -3.97
N GLY A 116 -1.05 -7.07 -3.77
CA GLY A 116 -2.20 -6.57 -3.02
C GLY A 116 -1.89 -6.28 -1.57
N GLY A 117 -1.12 -7.16 -0.91
CA GLY A 117 -0.64 -6.96 0.46
C GLY A 117 0.26 -5.73 0.58
N ALA A 118 1.24 -5.58 -0.32
CA ALA A 118 2.11 -4.40 -0.35
C ALA A 118 1.32 -3.11 -0.58
N ALA A 119 0.39 -3.09 -1.53
CA ALA A 119 -0.47 -1.93 -1.76
C ALA A 119 -1.35 -1.61 -0.53
N ALA A 120 -1.93 -2.64 0.10
CA ALA A 120 -2.78 -2.49 1.27
C ALA A 120 -2.03 -1.93 2.48
N SER A 121 -0.79 -2.37 2.73
CA SER A 121 0.00 -1.83 3.83
C SER A 121 0.38 -0.36 3.59
N HIS A 122 0.72 0.02 2.35
CA HIS A 122 0.92 1.43 1.97
C HIS A 122 -0.35 2.28 2.11
N ALA A 123 -1.51 1.75 1.75
CA ALA A 123 -2.79 2.43 1.92
C ALA A 123 -3.11 2.62 3.41
N GLY A 124 -2.89 1.58 4.22
CA GLY A 124 -3.08 1.60 5.66
C GLY A 124 -2.26 2.69 6.35
N ASP A 125 -0.95 2.76 6.08
CA ASP A 125 -0.10 3.82 6.66
C ASP A 125 -0.64 5.22 6.38
N ARG A 126 -1.13 5.47 5.16
CA ARG A 126 -1.61 6.80 4.77
C ARG A 126 -2.98 7.14 5.35
N LEU A 127 -3.88 6.17 5.42
CA LEU A 127 -5.20 6.37 6.01
C LEU A 127 -5.10 6.53 7.53
N PHE A 128 -4.29 5.69 8.20
CA PHE A 128 -4.22 5.68 9.67
C PHE A 128 -3.19 6.65 10.26
N ARG A 129 -2.22 7.16 9.49
CA ARG A 129 -1.26 8.17 9.98
C ARG A 129 -1.47 9.56 9.36
N GLY A 130 -2.06 9.64 8.16
CA GLY A 130 -2.28 10.90 7.44
C GLY A 130 -3.56 11.65 7.84
N LEU A 131 -4.58 10.96 8.33
CA LEU A 131 -5.85 11.56 8.78
C LEU A 131 -5.83 12.05 10.24
N ASP A 132 -4.83 11.64 11.03
CA ASP A 132 -4.70 12.00 12.45
C ASP A 132 -4.06 13.39 12.68
N SER A 133 -3.64 14.10 11.63
CA SER A 133 -3.13 15.47 11.75
C SER A 133 -4.30 16.47 11.76
N PRO A 134 -4.65 17.11 12.89
CA PRO A 134 -5.77 18.07 12.99
C PRO A 134 -5.51 19.40 12.25
N ALA A 135 -4.49 19.45 11.39
CA ALA A 135 -3.97 20.67 10.79
C ALA A 135 -4.87 21.23 9.68
N ASP A 136 -5.77 20.43 9.12
CA ASP A 136 -6.71 20.80 8.06
C ASP A 136 -8.10 21.23 8.59
N MET A 137 -8.38 21.06 9.88
CA MET A 137 -9.61 21.56 10.52
C MET A 137 -9.49 23.00 11.07
N SER A 138 -8.42 23.74 10.72
CA SER A 138 -8.21 25.13 11.16
C SER A 138 -8.86 26.20 10.27
N TRP A 139 -9.53 25.83 9.18
CA TRP A 139 -10.18 26.78 8.26
C TRP A 139 -11.45 27.49 8.80
N THR A 140 -11.81 27.35 10.08
CA THR A 140 -13.09 27.84 10.61
C THR A 140 -13.03 28.91 11.70
N SER A 141 -11.87 29.51 12.00
CA SER A 141 -11.84 30.66 12.92
C SER A 141 -10.86 31.75 12.51
N SER A 142 -11.09 32.36 11.33
CA SER A 142 -10.71 33.77 11.17
C SER A 142 -11.78 34.62 11.87
N PRO A 143 -11.48 35.30 12.99
CA PRO A 143 -12.43 36.26 13.54
C PRO A 143 -12.56 37.39 12.51
N MET A 144 -13.77 37.60 12.03
CA MET A 144 -14.17 38.77 11.24
C MET A 144 -13.54 40.01 11.88
N GLY A 145 -12.70 40.71 11.11
CA GLY A 145 -12.13 41.98 11.51
C GLY A 145 -13.25 42.94 11.88
N THR A 146 -13.35 43.27 13.17
CA THR A 146 -14.10 44.44 13.62
C THR A 146 -13.28 45.65 13.19
N GLY A 147 -13.68 46.29 12.09
CA GLY A 147 -13.15 47.59 11.70
C GLY A 147 -13.44 48.61 12.79
N SER A 148 -12.44 48.99 13.56
CA SER A 148 -12.49 50.19 14.40
C SER A 148 -12.19 51.39 13.52
N SER A 149 -13.26 52.04 13.04
CA SER A 149 -13.19 53.43 12.62
C SER A 149 -13.13 54.30 13.88
N GLY A 150 -11.94 54.77 14.21
CA GLY A 150 -11.69 55.64 15.36
C GLY A 150 -10.86 56.85 14.95
N THR A 151 -11.55 57.94 14.67
CA THR A 151 -11.07 59.28 14.32
C THR A 151 -10.01 59.82 15.29
N SER A 152 -8.93 60.42 14.76
CA SER A 152 -8.12 61.42 15.49
C SER A 152 -8.97 62.65 15.83
N PRO A 153 -8.71 63.35 16.95
CA PRO A 153 -7.93 64.60 16.85
C PRO A 153 -7.07 64.98 18.07
N THR A 154 -6.01 65.75 17.79
CA THR A 154 -5.36 66.84 18.58
C THR A 154 -5.03 66.59 20.07
N SER A 155 -3.79 66.80 20.52
CA SER A 155 -3.14 68.12 20.70
C SER A 155 -1.64 67.94 20.94
#